data_AF-A0A6L6ASX5-F1
#
_entry.id   AF-A0A6L6ASX5-F1
#
_cell.length_a   1.000
_cell.length_b   1.000
_cell.length_c   1.000
_cell.angle_alpha   90.00
_cell.angle_beta   90.00
_cell.angle_gamma   90.00
#
_symmetry.space_group_name_H-M   'P 1'
#
loop_
_entity.id
_entity.type
_entity.pdbx_description
1 polymer ?
#
loop_
_entity_poly.entity_id
_entity_poly.type
_entity_poly.pdbx_seq_one_letter_code
_entity_poly.pdbx_strand_id
1 'polypeptide(L)'
;MSAEPDERELTSTLHLGLRSLSQPVSTNEVDEYLQTATAQERATIEEIQNGDSSRAMIIIHRGPQKGSRFLITSEGVAIGRSPESSIFLDDVTVSRKHCAIAFNSQALFEISDLGSLNGTYLNNTSVTQSILGNGDQIQVGKFHMIFVSHVHQKQSGEK
;
A
#
# COMPACT_ATOMS: atom_id res chain seq x y z
N MET A 1 24.71 52.77 -41.85
CA MET A 1 25.24 51.86 -40.80
C MET A 1 24.04 51.44 -39.99
N SER A 2 23.57 50.24 -40.29
CA SER A 2 22.31 49.66 -39.85
C SER A 2 22.50 48.99 -38.49
N ALA A 3 21.54 49.18 -37.60
CA ALA A 3 21.32 48.30 -36.46
C ALA A 3 19.82 48.35 -36.14
N GLU A 4 19.08 47.46 -36.81
CA GLU A 4 17.71 47.11 -36.46
C GLU A 4 17.72 46.27 -35.17
N PRO A 5 16.73 46.41 -34.28
CA PRO A 5 16.61 45.52 -33.13
C PRO A 5 16.19 44.11 -33.60
N ASP A 6 16.97 43.10 -33.18
CA ASP A 6 16.80 41.68 -33.50
C ASP A 6 15.52 41.12 -32.85
N GLU A 7 14.46 41.01 -33.65
CA GLU A 7 13.27 40.21 -33.34
C GLU A 7 13.63 38.71 -33.36
N ARG A 8 14.01 38.18 -32.19
CA ARG A 8 13.99 36.73 -31.93
C ARG A 8 13.43 36.44 -30.54
N GLU A 9 12.22 36.92 -30.26
CA GLU A 9 11.37 36.25 -29.27
C GLU A 9 10.83 34.97 -29.90
N LEU A 10 11.63 33.90 -29.83
CA LEU A 10 11.14 32.55 -30.06
C LEU A 10 10.21 32.17 -28.90
N THR A 11 8.93 32.36 -29.15
CA THR A 11 7.77 31.73 -28.52
C THR A 11 8.11 30.33 -27.98
N SER A 12 8.33 30.20 -26.68
CA SER A 12 8.15 28.93 -25.97
C SER A 12 6.98 29.07 -25.02
N THR A 13 5.79 29.05 -25.61
CA THR A 13 4.52 28.84 -24.91
C THR A 13 4.60 27.49 -24.22
N LEU A 14 4.93 27.52 -22.93
CA LEU A 14 4.83 26.39 -22.03
C LEU A 14 3.36 26.15 -21.71
N HIS A 15 2.69 25.30 -22.50
CA HIS A 15 1.36 24.75 -22.21
C HIS A 15 1.20 23.37 -22.84
N LEU A 16 1.41 22.32 -22.04
CA LEU A 16 0.68 21.02 -22.05
C LEU A 16 1.37 20.09 -21.04
N GLY A 17 0.74 19.55 -19.98
CA GLY A 17 -0.64 19.65 -19.54
C GLY A 17 -0.72 19.38 -18.04
N LEU A 18 -1.59 20.14 -17.38
CA LEU A 18 -2.12 19.78 -16.07
C LEU A 18 -2.96 18.50 -16.19
N ARG A 19 -3.00 17.77 -15.06
CA ARG A 19 -4.00 16.77 -14.64
C ARG A 19 -3.81 15.33 -15.13
N SER A 20 -3.42 14.54 -14.12
CA SER A 20 -4.19 13.38 -13.64
C SER A 20 -4.60 12.41 -14.74
N LEU A 21 -3.69 11.50 -15.09
CA LEU A 21 -4.15 10.16 -15.39
C LEU A 21 -4.53 9.52 -14.05
N SER A 22 -5.71 9.87 -13.56
CA SER A 22 -6.53 8.93 -12.80
C SER A 22 -6.81 7.79 -13.78
N GLN A 23 -5.86 6.87 -13.93
CA GLN A 23 -6.20 5.58 -14.47
C GLN A 23 -7.19 5.01 -13.47
N PRO A 24 -8.45 4.72 -13.86
CA PRO A 24 -9.25 3.84 -13.05
C PRO A 24 -8.43 2.54 -12.98
N VAL A 25 -7.87 2.24 -11.81
CA VAL A 25 -7.27 0.93 -11.57
C VAL A 25 -8.48 0.01 -11.55
N SER A 26 -8.82 -0.48 -12.75
CA SER A 26 -9.89 -1.44 -12.95
C SER A 26 -9.63 -2.59 -12.00
N THR A 27 -10.68 -2.94 -11.28
CA THR A 27 -10.77 -3.82 -10.11
C THR A 27 -10.26 -5.27 -10.31
N ASN A 28 -9.42 -5.58 -11.30
CA ASN A 28 -9.12 -6.96 -11.70
C ASN A 28 -7.71 -7.47 -11.36
N GLU A 29 -6.69 -6.65 -11.08
CA GLU A 29 -5.35 -7.21 -10.79
C GLU A 29 -5.23 -7.84 -9.39
N VAL A 30 -6.11 -7.42 -8.48
CA VAL A 30 -6.12 -7.85 -7.07
C VAL A 30 -6.88 -9.15 -6.93
N ASP A 31 -8.05 -9.25 -7.56
CA ASP A 31 -8.81 -10.49 -7.67
C ASP A 31 -8.04 -11.53 -8.48
N GLU A 32 -7.35 -11.13 -9.56
CA GLU A 32 -6.50 -12.05 -10.33
C GLU A 32 -5.31 -12.56 -9.51
N TYR A 33 -4.71 -11.75 -8.64
CA TYR A 33 -3.67 -12.23 -7.72
C TYR A 33 -4.23 -13.21 -6.68
N LEU A 34 -5.40 -12.93 -6.10
CA LEU A 34 -6.07 -13.84 -5.18
C LEU A 34 -6.51 -15.15 -5.87
N GLN A 35 -6.91 -15.09 -7.14
CA GLN A 35 -7.31 -16.26 -7.95
C GLN A 35 -6.11 -17.09 -8.44
N THR A 36 -4.99 -16.44 -8.75
CA THR A 36 -3.74 -17.10 -9.15
C THR A 36 -2.91 -17.60 -7.97
N ALA A 37 -3.39 -17.37 -6.74
CA ALA A 37 -2.75 -17.85 -5.53
C ALA A 37 -2.57 -19.38 -5.58
N THR A 38 -1.37 -19.88 -5.28
CA THR A 38 -1.08 -21.31 -5.27
C THR A 38 -1.90 -22.05 -4.20
N ALA A 39 -2.01 -23.37 -4.29
CA ALA A 39 -2.74 -24.15 -3.29
C ALA A 39 -2.18 -23.98 -1.86
N GLN A 40 -0.86 -23.80 -1.74
CA GLN A 40 -0.19 -23.53 -0.47
C GLN A 40 -0.53 -22.12 0.06
N GLU A 41 -0.67 -21.16 -0.84
CA GLU A 41 -1.04 -19.79 -0.51
C GLU A 41 -2.49 -19.70 -0.03
N ARG A 42 -3.39 -20.43 -0.70
CA ARG A 42 -4.79 -20.57 -0.27
C ARG A 42 -4.89 -21.21 1.12
N ALA A 43 -4.17 -22.31 1.37
CA ALA A 43 -4.16 -22.97 2.68
C ALA A 43 -3.65 -22.03 3.80
N THR A 44 -2.59 -21.25 3.54
CA THR A 44 -2.06 -20.29 4.52
C THR A 44 -3.06 -19.15 4.78
N ILE A 45 -3.73 -18.65 3.74
CA ILE A 45 -4.77 -17.63 3.87
C ILE A 45 -5.95 -18.17 4.68
N GLU A 46 -6.40 -19.40 4.39
CA GLU A 46 -7.49 -20.06 5.12
C GLU A 46 -7.15 -20.28 6.60
N GLU A 47 -5.92 -20.68 6.93
CA GLU A 47 -5.49 -20.83 8.33
C GLU A 47 -5.52 -19.50 9.10
N ILE A 48 -5.08 -18.41 8.47
CA ILE A 48 -5.15 -17.06 9.07
C ILE A 48 -6.60 -16.60 9.19
N GLN A 49 -7.42 -16.91 8.19
CA GLN A 49 -8.84 -16.54 8.17
C GLN A 49 -9.67 -17.28 9.22
N ASN A 50 -9.27 -18.50 9.60
CA ASN A 50 -9.96 -19.34 10.59
C ASN A 50 -9.27 -19.35 11.97
N GLY A 51 -8.11 -18.70 12.10
CA GLY A 51 -7.34 -18.60 13.33
C GLY A 51 -7.75 -17.43 14.21
N ASP A 52 -6.95 -17.14 15.24
CA ASP A 52 -7.19 -16.00 16.12
C ASP A 52 -6.98 -14.66 15.41
N SER A 53 -7.80 -13.66 15.75
CA SER A 53 -7.75 -12.30 15.18
C SER A 53 -6.42 -11.57 15.37
N SER A 54 -5.52 -12.10 16.20
CA SER A 54 -4.18 -11.60 16.46
C SER A 54 -3.15 -11.97 15.39
N ARG A 55 -3.55 -12.65 14.30
CA ARG A 55 -2.68 -12.99 13.17
C ARG A 55 -3.20 -12.40 11.87
N ALA A 56 -2.29 -11.88 11.08
CA ALA A 56 -2.55 -11.36 9.75
C ALA A 56 -1.35 -11.62 8.83
N MET A 57 -1.50 -11.34 7.55
CA MET A 57 -0.44 -11.46 6.56
C MET A 57 -0.49 -10.29 5.60
N ILE A 58 0.69 -9.80 5.23
CA ILE A 58 0.87 -8.90 4.10
C ILE A 58 1.39 -9.71 2.91
N ILE A 59 0.82 -9.44 1.74
CA ILE A 59 1.28 -10.01 0.47
C ILE A 59 1.59 -8.90 -0.52
N ILE A 60 2.81 -8.86 -1.05
CA ILE A 60 3.18 -7.90 -2.10
C ILE A 60 2.67 -8.42 -3.45
N HIS A 61 1.70 -7.73 -4.06
CA HIS A 61 1.15 -8.11 -5.37
C HIS A 61 1.67 -7.25 -6.53
N ARG A 62 2.23 -6.07 -6.23
CA ARG A 62 2.89 -5.19 -7.21
C ARG A 62 4.10 -4.49 -6.59
N GLY A 63 5.12 -4.27 -7.42
CA GLY A 63 6.38 -3.64 -7.04
C GLY A 63 7.53 -4.67 -6.98
N PRO A 64 8.72 -4.24 -6.54
CA PRO A 64 9.79 -5.17 -6.19
C PRO A 64 9.29 -6.16 -5.16
N GLN A 65 9.91 -7.34 -5.11
CA GLN A 65 9.53 -8.38 -4.15
C GLN A 65 8.09 -8.91 -4.31
N LYS A 66 7.43 -8.71 -5.47
CA LYS A 66 6.13 -9.33 -5.78
C LYS A 66 6.15 -10.83 -5.44
N GLY A 67 5.12 -11.30 -4.73
CA GLY A 67 4.99 -12.66 -4.22
C GLY A 67 5.52 -12.85 -2.80
N SER A 68 6.24 -11.87 -2.24
CA SER A 68 6.72 -11.93 -0.85
C SER A 68 5.56 -11.82 0.13
N ARG A 69 5.72 -12.53 1.26
CA ARG A 69 4.71 -12.70 2.29
C ARG A 69 5.32 -12.45 3.66
N PHE A 70 4.60 -11.72 4.48
CA PHE A 70 5.03 -11.36 5.82
C PHE A 70 3.91 -11.66 6.80
N LEU A 71 4.18 -12.55 7.77
CA LEU A 71 3.25 -12.82 8.86
C LEU A 71 3.31 -11.64 9.85
N ILE A 72 2.14 -11.19 10.28
CA ILE A 72 1.95 -10.15 11.29
C ILE A 72 1.30 -10.80 12.50
N THR A 73 1.88 -10.57 13.68
CA THR A 73 1.36 -11.01 14.97
C THR A 73 0.88 -9.81 15.78
N SER A 74 0.37 -10.06 16.99
CA SER A 74 -0.02 -9.01 17.93
C SER A 74 1.11 -8.09 18.38
N GLU A 75 2.38 -8.46 18.15
CA GLU A 75 3.53 -7.58 18.46
C GLU A 75 3.64 -6.39 17.48
N GLY A 76 2.91 -6.45 16.37
CA GLY A 76 2.98 -5.45 15.31
C GLY A 76 4.25 -5.57 14.46
N VAL A 77 4.32 -4.74 13.42
CA VAL A 77 5.44 -4.73 12.48
C VAL A 77 5.74 -3.31 12.02
N ALA A 78 7.03 -3.01 11.81
CA ALA A 78 7.46 -1.79 11.15
C ALA A 78 7.72 -2.06 9.66
N ILE A 79 7.32 -1.13 8.79
CA ILE A 79 7.51 -1.18 7.34
C ILE A 79 8.37 0.01 6.94
N GLY A 80 9.43 -0.26 6.16
CA GLY A 80 10.24 0.82 5.59
C GLY A 80 11.53 0.34 4.93
N ARG A 81 12.33 1.30 4.45
CA ARG A 81 13.64 1.03 3.83
C ARG A 81 14.77 0.82 4.83
N SER A 82 14.53 0.95 6.13
CA SER A 82 15.56 0.59 7.11
C SER A 82 15.72 -0.93 7.15
N PRO A 83 16.95 -1.47 7.17
CA PRO A 83 17.17 -2.89 7.45
C PRO A 83 16.67 -3.32 8.83
N GLU A 84 16.43 -2.37 9.74
CA GLU A 84 15.84 -2.58 11.06
C GLU A 84 14.31 -2.76 11.03
N SER A 85 13.65 -2.48 9.90
CA SER A 85 12.21 -2.68 9.75
C SER A 85 11.88 -4.16 9.61
N SER A 86 10.85 -4.63 10.32
CA SER A 86 10.36 -6.01 10.22
C SER A 86 10.00 -6.39 8.78
N ILE A 87 9.42 -5.45 8.03
CA ILE A 87 9.20 -5.55 6.59
C ILE A 87 10.12 -4.53 5.91
N PHE A 88 11.25 -5.03 5.43
CA PHE A 88 12.25 -4.25 4.72
C PHE A 88 11.90 -4.12 3.24
N LEU A 89 11.64 -2.89 2.81
CA LEU A 89 11.35 -2.52 1.43
C LEU A 89 12.49 -1.68 0.86
N ASP A 90 13.36 -2.30 0.07
CA ASP A 90 14.55 -1.66 -0.50
C ASP A 90 14.21 -0.77 -1.70
N ASP A 91 13.73 0.44 -1.41
CA ASP A 91 13.49 1.43 -2.46
C ASP A 91 13.60 2.88 -1.97
N VAL A 92 14.03 3.75 -2.89
CA VAL A 92 14.23 5.18 -2.59
C VAL A 92 12.92 5.91 -2.27
N THR A 93 11.79 5.46 -2.82
CA THR A 93 10.46 6.02 -2.58
C THR A 93 9.88 5.64 -1.21
N VAL A 94 10.57 4.78 -0.47
CA VAL A 94 10.16 4.34 0.87
C VAL A 94 11.03 5.05 1.92
N SER A 95 10.42 5.71 2.90
CA SER A 95 11.12 6.22 4.08
C SER A 95 11.79 5.11 4.90
N ARG A 96 12.84 5.43 5.66
CA ARG A 96 13.54 4.45 6.52
C ARG A 96 12.57 3.81 7.52
N LYS A 97 11.81 4.64 8.22
CA LYS A 97 10.62 4.28 9.00
C LYS A 97 9.44 4.89 8.26
N HIS A 98 8.64 4.08 7.57
CA HIS A 98 7.59 4.59 6.68
C HIS A 98 6.24 4.54 7.39
N CYS A 99 5.83 3.34 7.76
CA CYS A 99 4.61 3.10 8.52
C CYS A 99 4.81 1.93 9.48
N ALA A 100 3.89 1.77 10.40
CA ALA A 100 3.82 0.62 11.28
C ALA A 100 2.40 0.08 11.31
N ILE A 101 2.27 -1.23 11.53
CA ILE A 101 1.02 -1.89 11.81
C ILE A 101 1.07 -2.38 13.24
N ALA A 102 0.09 -2.00 14.05
CA ALA A 102 -0.04 -2.42 15.43
C ALA A 102 -1.36 -3.18 15.61
N PHE A 103 -1.38 -4.10 16.58
CA PHE A 103 -2.60 -4.74 17.04
C PHE A 103 -3.10 -3.99 18.27
N ASN A 104 -4.30 -3.40 18.18
CA ASN A 104 -4.82 -2.51 19.21
C ASN A 104 -5.64 -3.27 20.28
N SER A 105 -6.05 -2.56 21.32
CA SER A 105 -6.81 -3.11 22.44
C SER A 105 -8.22 -3.60 22.06
N GLN A 106 -8.72 -3.23 20.88
CA GLN A 106 -10.01 -3.66 20.34
C GLN A 106 -9.88 -4.94 19.49
N ALA A 107 -8.72 -5.60 19.53
CA ALA A 107 -8.40 -6.78 18.73
C ALA A 107 -8.45 -6.51 17.21
N LEU A 108 -8.05 -5.29 16.80
CA LEU A 108 -7.98 -4.88 15.41
C LEU A 108 -6.56 -4.49 15.02
N PHE A 109 -6.20 -4.76 13.77
CA PHE A 109 -4.97 -4.23 13.19
C PHE A 109 -5.19 -2.80 12.72
N GLU A 110 -4.19 -1.95 12.95
CA GLU A 110 -4.22 -0.54 12.63
C GLU A 110 -2.89 -0.13 12.00
N ILE A 111 -2.95 0.54 10.86
CA ILE A 111 -1.79 1.11 10.20
C ILE A 111 -1.61 2.57 10.60
N SER A 112 -0.37 3.00 10.82
CA SER A 112 -0.01 4.40 11.08
C SER A 112 1.19 4.81 10.24
N ASP A 113 1.09 5.94 9.55
CA ASP A 113 2.20 6.59 8.87
C ASP A 113 3.13 7.26 9.90
N LEU A 114 4.44 7.09 9.74
CA LEU A 114 5.45 7.59 10.69
C LEU A 114 6.13 8.88 10.20
N GLY A 115 5.42 9.70 9.42
CA GLY A 115 5.97 10.90 8.80
C GLY A 115 6.78 10.56 7.55
N SER A 116 6.22 9.68 6.72
CA SER A 116 6.88 9.29 5.47
C SER A 116 6.88 10.46 4.46
N LEU A 117 7.86 10.47 3.54
CA LEU A 117 7.96 11.55 2.56
C LEU A 117 6.85 11.47 1.50
N ASN A 118 6.49 10.25 1.09
CA ASN A 118 5.52 10.00 0.02
C ASN A 118 4.13 9.66 0.54
N GLY A 119 3.95 9.50 1.85
CA GLY A 119 2.69 9.09 2.46
C GLY A 119 2.43 7.59 2.38
N THR A 120 1.57 7.13 3.29
CA THR A 120 0.96 5.79 3.26
C THR A 120 -0.45 5.88 2.72
N TYR A 121 -0.82 4.98 1.81
CA TYR A 121 -2.14 4.95 1.20
C TYR A 121 -2.85 3.64 1.51
N LEU A 122 -4.14 3.73 1.84
CA LEU A 122 -5.05 2.61 2.05
C LEU A 122 -6.18 2.73 1.03
N ASN A 123 -6.38 1.72 0.18
CA ASN A 123 -7.40 1.71 -0.87
C ASN A 123 -7.39 3.02 -1.69
N ASN A 124 -6.20 3.40 -2.16
CA ASN A 124 -5.92 4.63 -2.92
C ASN A 124 -6.17 5.96 -2.19
N THR A 125 -6.46 5.94 -0.89
CA THR A 125 -6.66 7.12 -0.06
C THR A 125 -5.47 7.31 0.88
N SER A 126 -4.91 8.52 0.94
CA SER A 126 -3.82 8.82 1.88
C SER A 126 -4.33 8.75 3.31
N VAL A 127 -3.62 8.05 4.19
CA VAL A 127 -3.98 7.91 5.60
C VAL A 127 -2.79 8.21 6.49
N THR A 128 -3.04 8.88 7.61
CA THR A 128 -2.07 8.98 8.71
C THR A 128 -2.25 7.83 9.70
N GLN A 129 -3.49 7.39 9.89
CA GLN A 129 -3.87 6.29 10.76
C GLN A 129 -5.20 5.69 10.29
N SER A 130 -5.33 4.36 10.25
CA SER A 130 -6.58 3.68 9.89
C SER A 130 -6.61 2.24 10.38
N ILE A 131 -7.81 1.77 10.76
CA ILE A 131 -8.07 0.33 10.96
C ILE A 131 -7.93 -0.39 9.61
N LEU A 132 -7.29 -1.55 9.64
CA LEU A 132 -7.15 -2.45 8.50
C LEU A 132 -8.26 -3.51 8.52
N GLY A 133 -8.92 -3.68 7.39
CA GLY A 133 -9.85 -4.77 7.11
C GLY A 133 -9.22 -5.83 6.19
N ASN A 134 -9.68 -7.07 6.32
CA ASN A 134 -9.26 -8.13 5.40
C ASN A 134 -9.55 -7.75 3.94
N GLY A 135 -8.54 -7.87 3.08
CA GLY A 135 -8.58 -7.51 1.67
C GLY A 135 -8.14 -6.08 1.36
N ASP A 136 -7.85 -5.26 2.38
CA ASP A 136 -7.42 -3.88 2.18
C ASP A 136 -6.09 -3.79 1.43
N GLN A 137 -5.98 -2.79 0.57
CA GLN A 137 -4.77 -2.52 -0.21
C GLN A 137 -3.96 -1.42 0.44
N ILE A 138 -2.72 -1.76 0.83
CA ILE A 138 -1.75 -0.83 1.38
C ILE A 138 -0.74 -0.48 0.28
N GLN A 139 -0.55 0.81 0.02
CA GLN A 139 0.48 1.29 -0.88
C GLN A 139 1.52 2.12 -0.13
N VAL A 140 2.79 1.77 -0.35
CA VAL A 140 3.98 2.40 0.23
C VAL A 140 5.00 2.60 -0.89
N GLY A 141 5.20 3.84 -1.32
CA GLY A 141 6.01 4.14 -2.50
C GLY A 141 5.49 3.40 -3.75
N LYS A 142 6.34 2.57 -4.36
CA LYS A 142 5.98 1.73 -5.52
C LYS A 142 5.48 0.31 -5.17
N PHE A 143 5.38 -0.02 -3.89
CA PHE A 143 4.89 -1.31 -3.41
C PHE A 143 3.39 -1.26 -3.19
N HIS A 144 2.66 -2.23 -3.73
CA HIS A 144 1.26 -2.47 -3.40
C HIS A 144 1.13 -3.83 -2.73
N MET A 145 0.46 -3.81 -1.59
CA MET A 145 0.35 -4.90 -0.65
C MET A 145 -1.12 -5.15 -0.35
N ILE A 146 -1.49 -6.42 -0.20
CA ILE A 146 -2.80 -6.83 0.27
C ILE A 146 -2.65 -7.27 1.72
N PHE A 147 -3.52 -6.73 2.58
CA PHE A 147 -3.65 -7.15 3.96
C PHE A 147 -4.68 -8.27 4.08
N VAL A 148 -4.29 -9.38 4.68
CA VAL A 148 -5.14 -10.55 4.91
C VAL A 148 -5.20 -10.81 6.41
N SER A 149 -6.39 -10.93 6.98
CA SER A 149 -6.58 -11.22 8.40
C SER A 149 -7.73 -12.17 8.62
N HIS A 150 -7.91 -12.61 9.87
CA HIS A 150 -9.18 -13.19 10.30
C HIS A 150 -10.36 -12.28 9.90
N VAL A 151 -11.38 -12.86 9.28
CA VAL A 151 -12.58 -12.12 8.87
C VAL A 151 -13.53 -12.06 10.06
N HIS A 152 -13.53 -10.94 10.78
CA HIS A 152 -14.72 -10.62 11.57
C HIS A 152 -15.84 -10.32 10.58
N GLN A 153 -16.88 -11.16 10.54
CA GLN A 153 -18.10 -10.85 9.80
C GLN A 153 -18.56 -9.47 10.25
N LYS A 154 -18.44 -8.46 9.38
CA LYS A 154 -19.14 -7.19 9.57
C LYS A 154 -20.61 -7.57 9.62
N GLN A 155 -21.24 -7.45 10.78
CA GLN A 155 -22.69 -7.39 10.85
C GLN A 155 -23.08 -6.18 10.02
N SER A 156 -23.52 -6.43 8.79
CA SER A 156 -24.26 -5.48 7.98
C SER A 156 -25.51 -5.12 8.78
N GLY A 157 -25.41 -4.06 9.57
CA GLY A 157 -26.55 -3.41 10.18
C GLY A 157 -27.34 -2.69 9.08
N GLU A 158 -28.12 -3.45 8.32
CA GLU A 158 -29.22 -2.89 7.57
C GLU A 158 -30.38 -2.73 8.56
N LYS A 159 -30.75 -1.49 8.83
CA LYS A 159 -31.91 -1.12 9.62
C LYS A 159 -32.81 -0.23 8.76
#